data_AF-A0A0R1UDE9-F1
#
_entry.id   AF-A0A0R1UDE9-F1
#
_cell.length_a   1.000
_cell.length_b   1.000
_cell.length_c   1.000
_cell.angle_alpha   90.00
_cell.angle_beta   90.00
_cell.angle_gamma   90.00
#
_symmetry.space_group_name_H-M   'P 1'
#
loop_
_entity.id
_entity.type
_entity.pdbx_description
1 polymer ?
#
loop_
_entity_poly.entity_id
_entity_poly.type
_entity_poly.pdbx_seq_one_letter_code
_entity_poly.pdbx_strand_id
1 'polypeptide(L)'
;MFLAGLESDLDLLKKYFKLSFTVAAVGVVLPVVFTGLASMAFGMGFLEALFIGIVFAATSVSISVVVLKEADQLNTRAGTAILGAAVVDDILAVIVLSLFTSFSHEGGRSGLTDNFFINLLIEAVYFIVVWMIYKWVAPYFMKAAEKMDVNYSVVIGSLVLALAMAWAADFVGLSAVVGAFFGGLAIRQTPQYKEVNSSVSAIGYSVFIPVFFADIGLSMTFSSVIRDSGFIVVMTILAILSKFWAGKYSSEVFGFTKNEGNIVGAGMISRGEVALIVAQIGITNHLFPEDIYSSLILVIIVTTVISPFILNYFIKKQTQA
;
A
#
# COMPACT_ATOMS: atom_id res chain seq x y z
N MET A 1 7.61 0.07 3.63
CA MET A 1 7.52 0.99 2.46
C MET A 1 8.71 0.89 1.52
N PHE A 2 9.95 1.15 1.96
CA PHE A 2 11.12 0.90 1.11
C PHE A 2 11.19 -0.56 0.64
N LEU A 3 10.99 -1.52 1.54
CA LEU A 3 10.87 -2.94 1.19
C LEU A 3 9.70 -3.24 0.23
N ALA A 4 8.53 -2.63 0.42
CA ALA A 4 7.40 -2.80 -0.51
C ALA A 4 7.72 -2.28 -1.93
N GLY A 5 8.43 -1.15 -2.03
CA GLY A 5 8.95 -0.65 -3.30
C GLY A 5 9.99 -1.57 -3.91
N LEU A 6 10.87 -2.16 -3.08
CA LEU A 6 11.83 -3.17 -3.50
C LEU A 6 11.13 -4.44 -4.01
N GLU A 7 10.02 -4.86 -3.42
CA GLU A 7 9.29 -6.06 -3.85
C GLU A 7 8.44 -5.84 -5.11
N SER A 8 8.19 -4.58 -5.47
CA SER A 8 7.34 -4.19 -6.59
C SER A 8 7.96 -4.53 -7.96
N ASP A 9 7.50 -5.63 -8.55
CA ASP A 9 7.96 -6.11 -9.85
C ASP A 9 7.21 -5.46 -11.02
N LEU A 10 7.83 -4.45 -11.64
CA LEU A 10 7.28 -3.76 -12.80
C LEU A 10 7.20 -4.63 -14.07
N ASP A 11 7.96 -5.71 -14.17
CA ASP A 11 7.90 -6.60 -15.34
C ASP A 11 6.67 -7.51 -15.28
N LEU A 12 6.31 -7.98 -14.07
CA LEU A 12 5.03 -8.65 -13.84
C LEU A 12 3.85 -7.72 -14.16
N LEU A 13 3.95 -6.45 -13.78
CA LEU A 13 2.95 -5.43 -14.10
C LEU A 13 2.77 -5.26 -15.62
N LYS A 14 3.86 -5.15 -16.40
CA LYS A 14 3.78 -4.95 -17.86
C LYS A 14 3.01 -6.06 -18.57
N LYS A 15 3.12 -7.31 -18.09
CA LYS A 15 2.48 -8.48 -18.72
C LYS A 15 0.95 -8.46 -18.61
N TYR A 16 0.41 -7.91 -17.51
CA TYR A 16 -1.04 -7.87 -17.24
C TYR A 16 -1.56 -6.45 -16.97
N PHE A 17 -0.89 -5.43 -17.49
CA PHE A 17 -1.09 -4.04 -17.12
C PHE A 17 -2.55 -3.59 -17.09
N LYS A 18 -3.31 -3.86 -18.18
CA LYS A 18 -4.72 -3.44 -18.26
C LYS A 18 -5.58 -4.07 -17.15
N LEU A 19 -5.44 -5.39 -16.95
CA LEU A 19 -6.18 -6.12 -15.92
C LEU A 19 -5.77 -5.64 -14.52
N SER A 20 -4.47 -5.63 -14.22
CA SER A 20 -3.92 -5.24 -12.93
C SER A 20 -4.32 -3.80 -12.58
N PHE A 21 -4.26 -2.89 -13.55
CA PHE A 21 -4.69 -1.52 -13.36
C PHE A 21 -6.18 -1.40 -13.10
N THR A 22 -7.04 -2.11 -13.83
CA THR A 22 -8.49 -2.07 -13.57
C THR A 22 -8.83 -2.66 -12.20
N VAL A 23 -8.24 -3.80 -11.83
CA VAL A 23 -8.44 -4.42 -10.51
C VAL A 23 -8.03 -3.47 -9.39
N ALA A 24 -6.86 -2.85 -9.50
CA ALA A 24 -6.36 -1.90 -8.50
C ALA A 24 -7.19 -0.61 -8.47
N ALA A 25 -7.50 0.01 -9.61
CA ALA A 25 -8.28 1.24 -9.65
C ALA A 25 -9.69 1.07 -9.07
N VAL A 26 -10.41 0.02 -9.46
CA VAL A 26 -11.71 -0.32 -8.87
C VAL A 26 -11.54 -0.73 -7.41
N GLY A 27 -10.45 -1.44 -7.09
CA GLY A 27 -10.04 -1.83 -5.75
C GLY A 27 -9.69 -0.66 -4.83
N VAL A 28 -9.38 0.52 -5.36
CA VAL A 28 -9.19 1.75 -4.58
C VAL A 28 -10.50 2.52 -4.50
N VAL A 29 -11.18 2.73 -5.62
CA VAL A 29 -12.41 3.53 -5.69
C VAL A 29 -13.55 2.92 -4.86
N LEU A 30 -13.78 1.60 -4.94
CA LEU A 30 -14.91 0.99 -4.22
C LEU A 30 -14.74 1.08 -2.70
N PRO A 31 -13.60 0.71 -2.08
CA PRO A 31 -13.42 0.90 -0.64
C PRO A 31 -13.55 2.37 -0.23
N VAL A 32 -12.96 3.31 -0.98
CA VAL A 32 -13.07 4.74 -0.69
C VAL A 32 -14.53 5.18 -0.64
N VAL A 33 -15.31 4.80 -1.64
CA VAL A 33 -16.73 5.16 -1.71
C VAL A 33 -17.54 4.47 -0.60
N PHE A 34 -17.45 3.14 -0.47
CA PHE A 34 -18.29 2.40 0.48
C PHE A 34 -17.97 2.71 1.93
N THR A 35 -16.68 2.69 2.29
CA THR A 35 -16.26 2.95 3.66
C THR A 35 -16.30 4.44 4.00
N GLY A 36 -16.08 5.33 3.02
CA GLY A 36 -16.29 6.76 3.20
C GLY A 36 -17.76 7.13 3.41
N LEU A 37 -18.68 6.61 2.59
CA LEU A 37 -20.12 6.84 2.80
C LEU A 37 -20.61 6.27 4.14
N ALA A 38 -20.10 5.10 4.54
CA ALA A 38 -20.40 4.55 5.86
C ALA A 38 -19.87 5.45 6.97
N SER A 39 -18.64 5.96 6.85
CA SER A 39 -18.04 6.88 7.82
C SER A 39 -18.88 8.16 7.97
N MET A 40 -19.38 8.73 6.87
CA MET A 40 -20.33 9.85 6.91
C MET A 40 -21.63 9.49 7.63
N ALA A 41 -22.15 8.28 7.42
CA ALA A 41 -23.34 7.80 8.12
C ALA A 41 -23.13 7.62 9.64
N PHE A 42 -21.89 7.42 10.07
CA PHE A 42 -21.47 7.43 11.48
C PHE A 42 -21.19 8.85 12.02
N GLY A 43 -21.45 9.90 11.23
CA GLY A 43 -21.36 11.30 11.68
C GLY A 43 -20.00 11.97 11.42
N MET A 44 -19.10 11.32 10.68
CA MET A 44 -17.78 11.89 10.37
C MET A 44 -17.86 12.94 9.25
N GLY A 45 -16.96 13.91 9.30
CA GLY A 45 -16.82 14.93 8.26
C GLY A 45 -16.39 14.34 6.91
N PHE A 46 -16.55 15.11 5.83
CA PHE A 46 -16.21 14.64 4.49
C PHE A 46 -14.72 14.25 4.34
N LEU A 47 -13.81 15.07 4.88
CA LEU A 47 -12.37 14.81 4.81
C LEU A 47 -11.96 13.58 5.64
N GLU A 48 -12.51 13.43 6.85
CA GLU A 48 -12.30 12.26 7.70
C GLU A 48 -12.77 10.98 7.01
N ALA A 49 -14.00 11.00 6.50
CA ALA A 49 -14.60 9.89 5.78
C ALA A 49 -13.80 9.51 4.52
N LEU A 50 -13.33 10.51 3.76
CA LEU A 50 -12.47 10.27 2.61
C LEU A 50 -11.15 9.63 3.03
N PHE A 51 -10.52 10.10 4.10
CA PHE A 51 -9.27 9.54 4.60
C PHE A 51 -9.43 8.09 5.06
N ILE A 52 -10.49 7.78 5.80
CA ILE A 52 -10.82 6.42 6.22
C ILE A 52 -11.03 5.52 4.99
N GLY A 53 -11.66 6.07 3.95
CA GLY A 53 -11.74 5.45 2.63
C GLY A 53 -10.39 5.02 2.08
N ILE A 54 -9.40 5.91 2.13
CA ILE A 54 -8.03 5.68 1.66
C ILE A 54 -7.33 4.62 2.50
N VAL A 55 -7.52 4.62 3.82
CA VAL A 55 -6.98 3.57 4.72
C VAL A 55 -7.41 2.18 4.27
N PHE A 56 -8.70 1.99 3.93
CA PHE A 56 -9.22 0.69 3.51
C PHE A 56 -9.02 0.34 2.03
N ALA A 57 -8.53 1.30 1.24
CA ALA A 57 -8.16 1.12 -0.15
C ALA A 57 -6.84 0.38 -0.32
N ALA A 58 -5.94 0.39 0.67
CA ALA A 58 -4.66 -0.30 0.57
C ALA A 58 -4.78 -1.81 0.83
N THR A 59 -4.27 -2.63 -0.10
CA THR A 59 -4.14 -4.09 0.05
C THR A 59 -2.73 -4.49 0.50
N SER A 60 -2.62 -5.61 1.24
CA SER A 60 -1.35 -6.26 1.57
C SER A 60 -1.04 -7.43 0.64
N VAL A 61 0.00 -7.31 -0.20
CA VAL A 61 0.40 -8.40 -1.11
C VAL A 61 1.05 -9.56 -0.36
N SER A 62 1.81 -9.30 0.71
CA SER A 62 2.67 -10.26 1.38
C SER A 62 1.91 -11.48 1.92
N ILE A 63 0.71 -11.25 2.43
CA ILE A 63 -0.15 -12.31 2.98
C ILE A 63 -0.73 -13.17 1.85
N SER A 64 -1.24 -12.54 0.80
CA SER A 64 -1.78 -13.25 -0.35
C SER A 64 -0.71 -14.07 -1.07
N VAL A 65 0.51 -13.54 -1.18
CA VAL A 65 1.68 -14.25 -1.73
C VAL A 65 1.96 -15.54 -0.97
N VAL A 66 2.01 -15.48 0.37
CA VAL A 66 2.29 -16.66 1.21
C VAL A 66 1.22 -17.74 1.00
N VAL A 67 -0.07 -17.37 1.06
CA VAL A 67 -1.17 -18.31 0.87
C VAL A 67 -1.16 -18.92 -0.53
N LEU A 68 -0.92 -18.12 -1.57
CA LEU A 68 -0.81 -18.61 -2.95
C LEU A 68 0.41 -19.53 -3.12
N LYS A 69 1.53 -19.24 -2.44
CA LYS A 69 2.74 -20.04 -2.51
C LYS A 69 2.54 -21.41 -1.87
N GLU A 70 1.95 -21.45 -0.70
CA GLU A 70 1.64 -22.68 0.04
C GLU A 70 0.67 -23.58 -0.73
N ALA A 71 -0.22 -22.99 -1.53
CA ALA A 71 -1.17 -23.71 -2.38
C ALA A 71 -0.67 -23.97 -3.81
N ASP A 72 0.59 -23.64 -4.13
CA ASP A 72 1.19 -23.74 -5.48
C ASP A 72 0.38 -23.01 -6.58
N GLN A 73 -0.28 -21.91 -6.21
CA GLN A 73 -1.14 -21.10 -7.10
C GLN A 73 -0.49 -19.80 -7.58
N LEU A 74 0.73 -19.46 -7.14
CA LEU A 74 1.41 -18.21 -7.49
C LEU A 74 1.53 -17.97 -9.00
N ASN A 75 1.87 -19.02 -9.76
CA ASN A 75 2.14 -18.93 -11.19
C ASN A 75 0.89 -19.06 -12.06
N THR A 76 -0.30 -19.15 -11.46
CA THR A 76 -1.57 -19.20 -12.20
C THR A 76 -1.96 -17.82 -12.72
N ARG A 77 -2.99 -17.79 -13.60
CA ARG A 77 -3.57 -16.53 -14.07
C ARG A 77 -4.08 -15.67 -12.92
N ALA A 78 -4.80 -16.27 -11.97
CA ALA A 78 -5.32 -15.58 -10.79
C ALA A 78 -4.18 -15.09 -9.89
N GLY A 79 -3.19 -15.94 -9.60
CA GLY A 79 -2.02 -15.56 -8.80
C GLY A 79 -1.25 -14.39 -9.42
N THR A 80 -0.94 -14.46 -10.72
CA THR A 80 -0.23 -13.39 -11.43
C THR A 80 -1.05 -12.09 -11.47
N ALA A 81 -2.38 -12.19 -11.63
CA ALA A 81 -3.26 -11.03 -11.60
C ALA A 81 -3.27 -10.34 -10.23
N ILE A 82 -3.32 -11.11 -9.13
CA ILE A 82 -3.24 -10.59 -7.76
C ILE A 82 -1.91 -9.86 -7.55
N LEU A 83 -0.78 -10.49 -7.91
CA LEU A 83 0.55 -9.89 -7.76
C LEU A 83 0.67 -8.58 -8.54
N GLY A 84 0.26 -8.60 -9.82
CA GLY A 84 0.31 -7.40 -10.66
C GLY A 84 -0.63 -6.31 -10.16
N ALA A 85 -1.85 -6.66 -9.73
CA ALA A 85 -2.80 -5.70 -9.19
C ALA A 85 -2.31 -5.07 -7.89
N ALA A 86 -1.70 -5.85 -7.00
CA ALA A 86 -1.19 -5.34 -5.74
C ALA A 86 -0.05 -4.32 -5.93
N VAL A 87 0.84 -4.52 -6.92
CA VAL A 87 1.86 -3.50 -7.26
C VAL A 87 1.22 -2.18 -7.69
N VAL A 88 0.15 -2.24 -8.51
CA VAL A 88 -0.58 -1.02 -8.89
C VAL A 88 -1.32 -0.43 -7.71
N ASP A 89 -1.91 -1.27 -6.86
CA ASP A 89 -2.63 -0.86 -5.66
C ASP A 89 -1.72 -0.08 -4.71
N ASP A 90 -0.48 -0.54 -4.49
CA ASP A 90 0.52 0.17 -3.69
C ASP A 90 0.90 1.54 -4.31
N ILE A 91 1.14 1.57 -5.63
CA ILE A 91 1.43 2.83 -6.34
C ILE A 91 0.23 3.80 -6.21
N LEU A 92 -0.98 3.31 -6.42
CA LEU A 92 -2.20 4.13 -6.33
C LEU A 92 -2.46 4.58 -4.90
N ALA A 93 -2.27 3.73 -3.89
CA ALA A 93 -2.46 4.09 -2.48
C ALA A 93 -1.51 5.23 -2.09
N VAL A 94 -0.25 5.15 -2.51
CA VAL A 94 0.76 6.18 -2.27
C VAL A 94 0.42 7.49 -2.99
N ILE A 95 -0.06 7.44 -4.24
CA ILE A 95 -0.50 8.63 -5.00
C ILE A 95 -1.76 9.25 -4.38
N VAL A 96 -2.74 8.43 -3.99
CA VAL A 96 -3.99 8.92 -3.38
C VAL A 96 -3.71 9.54 -2.02
N LEU A 97 -2.86 8.92 -1.21
CA LEU A 97 -2.40 9.50 0.06
C LEU A 97 -1.71 10.85 -0.16
N SER A 98 -0.79 10.91 -1.14
CA SER A 98 -0.07 12.14 -1.52
C SER A 98 -1.03 13.28 -1.83
N LEU A 99 -1.97 13.03 -2.73
CA LEU A 99 -2.97 14.01 -3.11
C LEU A 99 -3.81 14.44 -1.91
N PHE A 100 -4.24 13.48 -1.08
CA PHE A 100 -5.02 13.79 0.11
C PHE A 100 -4.25 14.68 1.09
N THR A 101 -2.97 14.39 1.37
CA THR A 101 -2.17 15.22 2.27
C THR A 101 -2.05 16.66 1.76
N SER A 102 -1.95 16.86 0.44
CA SER A 102 -1.93 18.18 -0.18
C SER A 102 -3.26 18.93 -0.10
N PHE A 103 -4.39 18.21 -0.07
CA PHE A 103 -5.73 18.80 0.04
C PHE A 103 -6.20 19.06 1.49
N SER A 104 -5.80 18.23 2.44
CA SER A 104 -6.38 18.20 3.80
C SER A 104 -5.76 19.19 4.78
N HIS A 105 -4.52 19.62 4.57
CA HIS A 105 -3.91 20.66 5.39
C HIS A 105 -4.53 22.00 5.02
N GLU A 106 -5.29 22.59 5.95
CA GLU A 106 -5.93 23.91 5.84
C GLU A 106 -5.10 24.90 4.99
N GLY A 107 -5.52 25.07 3.74
CA GLY A 107 -5.06 26.16 2.86
C GLY A 107 -3.62 26.09 2.37
N GLY A 108 -3.06 24.94 2.01
CA GLY A 108 -1.82 24.89 1.22
C GLY A 108 -0.55 25.33 1.95
N ARG A 109 -0.58 25.44 3.28
CA ARG A 109 0.55 25.93 4.11
C ARG A 109 1.68 24.93 4.33
N SER A 110 1.54 23.68 3.87
CA SER A 110 2.59 22.65 3.92
C SER A 110 3.36 22.51 2.60
N GLY A 111 2.90 23.17 1.54
CA GLY A 111 3.70 23.26 0.32
C GLY A 111 4.76 24.35 0.45
N LEU A 112 5.75 24.32 -0.44
CA LEU A 112 6.77 25.37 -0.54
C LEU A 112 6.18 26.77 -0.76
N THR A 113 4.90 26.86 -1.15
CA THR A 113 4.18 28.10 -1.42
C THR A 113 2.75 28.04 -0.88
N ASP A 114 2.14 29.20 -0.61
CA ASP A 114 0.72 29.30 -0.21
C ASP A 114 -0.27 29.03 -1.37
N ASN A 115 0.22 28.75 -2.58
CA ASN A 115 -0.62 28.55 -3.76
C ASN A 115 -0.78 27.06 -4.10
N PHE A 116 -2.00 26.57 -3.93
CA PHE A 116 -2.39 25.18 -4.23
C PHE A 116 -1.96 24.70 -5.63
N PHE A 117 -2.17 25.50 -6.67
CA PHE A 117 -1.83 25.09 -8.04
C PHE A 117 -0.32 24.98 -8.27
N ILE A 118 0.47 25.81 -7.58
CA ILE A 118 1.93 25.76 -7.65
C ILE A 118 2.43 24.52 -6.91
N ASN A 119 1.87 24.20 -5.74
CA ASN A 119 2.24 22.99 -5.01
C ASN A 119 1.91 21.73 -5.81
N LEU A 120 0.73 21.65 -6.43
CA LEU A 120 0.37 20.54 -7.32
C LEU A 120 1.34 20.41 -8.51
N LEU A 121 1.80 21.53 -9.07
CA LEU A 121 2.82 21.52 -10.13
C LEU A 121 4.17 21.00 -9.60
N ILE A 122 4.59 21.44 -8.41
CA ILE A 122 5.84 21.00 -7.75
C ILE A 122 5.79 19.49 -7.50
N GLU A 123 4.67 18.97 -6.99
CA GLU A 123 4.45 17.53 -6.79
C GLU A 123 4.49 16.76 -8.11
N ALA A 124 3.86 17.27 -9.17
CA ALA A 124 3.93 16.66 -10.50
C ALA A 124 5.38 16.63 -11.02
N VAL A 125 6.14 17.71 -10.81
CA VAL A 125 7.57 17.77 -11.13
C VAL A 125 8.35 16.75 -10.30
N TYR A 126 8.02 16.57 -9.02
CA TYR A 126 8.63 15.54 -8.19
C TYR A 126 8.46 14.14 -8.80
N PHE A 127 7.26 13.75 -9.25
CA PHE A 127 7.08 12.46 -9.92
C PHE A 127 7.89 12.32 -11.22
N ILE A 128 8.09 13.42 -11.95
CA ILE A 128 9.00 13.43 -13.12
C ILE A 128 10.45 13.19 -12.68
N VAL A 129 10.89 13.86 -11.61
CA VAL A 129 12.24 13.67 -11.03
C VAL A 129 12.42 12.23 -10.54
N VAL A 130 11.43 11.65 -9.86
CA VAL A 130 11.44 10.24 -9.46
C VAL A 130 11.64 9.33 -10.67
N TRP A 131 10.91 9.57 -11.76
CA TRP A 131 11.06 8.80 -13.00
C TRP A 131 12.46 8.95 -13.61
N MET A 132 13.03 10.16 -13.60
CA MET A 132 14.41 10.41 -14.04
C MET A 132 15.42 9.67 -13.16
N ILE A 133 15.22 9.68 -11.84
CA ILE A 133 16.08 8.99 -10.87
C ILE A 133 16.03 7.49 -11.12
N TYR A 134 14.84 6.93 -11.22
CA TYR A 134 14.63 5.52 -11.57
C TYR A 134 15.38 5.13 -12.86
N LYS A 135 15.23 5.91 -13.93
CA LYS A 135 15.77 5.56 -15.25
C LYS A 135 17.27 5.79 -15.39
N TRP A 136 17.81 6.84 -14.77
CA TRP A 136 19.16 7.32 -15.05
C TRP A 136 20.04 7.49 -13.83
N VAL A 137 19.52 7.77 -12.65
CA VAL A 137 20.37 8.03 -11.48
C VAL A 137 20.64 6.74 -10.71
N ALA A 138 19.58 6.00 -10.35
CA ALA A 138 19.69 4.80 -9.52
C ALA A 138 20.63 3.74 -10.13
N PRO A 139 20.57 3.39 -11.44
CA PRO A 139 21.46 2.38 -11.99
C PRO A 139 22.95 2.79 -11.96
N TYR A 140 23.24 4.08 -12.15
CA TYR A 140 24.62 4.58 -12.13
C TYR A 140 25.13 4.76 -10.71
N PHE A 141 24.29 5.29 -9.82
CA PHE A 141 24.58 5.47 -8.41
C PHE A 141 24.86 4.13 -7.72
N MET A 142 24.02 3.10 -7.95
CA MET A 142 24.23 1.76 -7.39
C MET A 142 25.51 1.09 -7.93
N LYS A 143 25.83 1.28 -9.22
CA LYS A 143 27.12 0.82 -9.79
C LYS A 143 28.32 1.56 -9.21
N ALA A 144 28.17 2.83 -8.85
CA ALA A 144 29.23 3.58 -8.19
C ALA A 144 29.43 3.08 -6.76
N ALA A 145 28.34 2.83 -6.02
CA ALA A 145 28.39 2.25 -4.68
C ALA A 145 29.08 0.89 -4.68
N GLU A 146 28.77 0.01 -5.65
CA GLU A 146 29.40 -1.30 -5.81
C GLU A 146 30.94 -1.22 -6.03
N LYS A 147 31.43 -0.14 -6.62
CA LYS A 147 32.87 0.07 -6.85
C LYS A 147 33.61 0.60 -5.63
N MET A 148 32.91 0.99 -4.58
CA MET A 148 33.54 1.48 -3.36
C MET A 148 34.06 0.31 -2.52
N ASP A 149 35.32 0.40 -2.11
CA ASP A 149 35.99 -0.59 -1.27
C ASP A 149 35.60 -0.42 0.21
N VAL A 150 34.31 -0.56 0.48
CA VAL A 150 33.71 -0.46 1.82
C VAL A 150 32.74 -1.62 1.99
N ASN A 151 32.79 -2.31 3.13
CA ASN A 151 31.85 -3.38 3.43
C ASN A 151 30.40 -2.86 3.38
N TYR A 152 29.53 -3.61 2.72
CA TYR A 152 28.11 -3.28 2.54
C TYR A 152 27.86 -1.94 1.81
N SER A 153 28.80 -1.47 0.99
CA SER A 153 28.69 -0.21 0.22
C SER A 153 27.41 -0.10 -0.59
N VAL A 154 26.98 -1.19 -1.23
CA VAL A 154 25.74 -1.30 -1.99
C VAL A 154 24.52 -1.11 -1.08
N VAL A 155 24.50 -1.74 0.09
CA VAL A 155 23.40 -1.61 1.06
C VAL A 155 23.34 -0.19 1.61
N ILE A 156 24.47 0.38 2.00
CA ILE A 156 24.55 1.77 2.47
C ILE A 156 24.07 2.73 1.38
N GLY A 157 24.53 2.56 0.14
CA GLY A 157 24.08 3.34 -1.01
C GLY A 157 22.57 3.25 -1.21
N SER A 158 22.00 2.05 -1.10
CA SER A 158 20.55 1.86 -1.24
C SER A 158 19.74 2.62 -0.18
N LEU A 159 20.21 2.60 1.07
CA LEU A 159 19.59 3.34 2.18
C LEU A 159 19.75 4.85 2.01
N VAL A 160 20.92 5.33 1.57
CA VAL A 160 21.14 6.76 1.26
C VAL A 160 20.18 7.23 0.18
N LEU A 161 20.01 6.47 -0.90
CA LEU A 161 19.07 6.80 -1.96
C LEU A 161 17.63 6.81 -1.43
N ALA A 162 17.24 5.81 -0.64
CA ALA A 162 15.91 5.73 -0.05
C ALA A 162 15.59 6.93 0.86
N LEU A 163 16.53 7.29 1.75
CA LEU A 163 16.40 8.41 2.66
C LEU A 163 16.42 9.76 1.93
N ALA A 164 17.27 9.91 0.90
CA ALA A 164 17.29 11.11 0.07
C ALA A 164 15.96 11.31 -0.68
N MET A 165 15.37 10.22 -1.20
CA MET A 165 14.06 10.26 -1.84
C MET A 165 12.94 10.56 -0.84
N ALA A 166 12.98 9.96 0.35
CA ALA A 166 12.03 10.26 1.43
C ALA A 166 12.09 11.73 1.86
N TRP A 167 13.30 12.27 2.05
CA TRP A 167 13.53 13.67 2.35
C TRP A 167 13.06 14.59 1.22
N ALA A 168 13.35 14.24 -0.04
CA ALA A 168 12.90 15.03 -1.18
C ALA A 168 11.36 15.06 -1.31
N ALA A 169 10.68 13.94 -1.00
CA ALA A 169 9.22 13.88 -0.95
C ALA A 169 8.66 14.82 0.12
N ASP A 170 9.18 14.72 1.35
CA ASP A 170 8.78 15.56 2.47
C ASP A 170 9.01 17.04 2.18
N PHE A 171 10.14 17.37 1.54
CA PHE A 171 10.48 18.74 1.15
C PHE A 171 9.49 19.36 0.14
N VAL A 172 8.87 18.55 -0.72
CA VAL A 172 7.86 19.04 -1.68
C VAL A 172 6.43 18.96 -1.14
N GLY A 173 6.25 18.63 0.14
CA GLY A 173 4.94 18.51 0.80
C GLY A 173 4.25 17.15 0.62
N LEU A 174 4.95 16.15 0.09
CA LEU A 174 4.46 14.78 0.00
C LEU A 174 4.87 13.97 1.23
N SER A 175 4.16 12.89 1.54
CA SER A 175 4.58 12.01 2.63
C SER A 175 5.97 11.39 2.35
N ALA A 176 6.87 11.42 3.33
CA ALA A 176 8.17 10.73 3.26
C ALA A 176 8.05 9.24 2.88
N VAL A 177 6.92 8.61 3.20
CA VAL A 177 6.58 7.23 2.80
C VAL A 177 6.57 7.05 1.28
N VAL A 178 6.08 8.06 0.55
CA VAL A 178 6.05 8.09 -0.91
C VAL A 178 7.46 8.01 -1.46
N GLY A 179 8.36 8.86 -0.95
CA GLY A 179 9.77 8.87 -1.36
C GLY A 179 10.49 7.57 -1.04
N ALA A 180 10.26 7.01 0.15
CA ALA A 180 10.84 5.72 0.53
C ALA A 180 10.37 4.58 -0.40
N PHE A 181 9.08 4.53 -0.75
CA PHE A 181 8.53 3.55 -1.68
C PHE A 181 9.17 3.66 -3.07
N PHE A 182 9.20 4.86 -3.65
CA PHE A 182 9.80 5.06 -4.98
C PHE A 182 11.33 4.86 -4.99
N GLY A 183 12.02 5.13 -3.88
CA GLY A 183 13.43 4.78 -3.71
C GLY A 183 13.64 3.27 -3.80
N GLY A 184 12.79 2.47 -3.15
CA GLY A 184 12.81 1.01 -3.25
C GLY A 184 12.53 0.52 -4.67
N LEU A 185 11.50 1.10 -5.30
CA LEU A 185 11.13 0.78 -6.68
C LEU A 185 12.26 1.07 -7.66
N ALA A 186 12.98 2.17 -7.48
CA ALA A 186 14.13 2.50 -8.32
C ALA A 186 15.24 1.44 -8.22
N ILE A 187 15.50 0.93 -7.01
CA ILE A 187 16.56 -0.06 -6.75
C ILE A 187 16.17 -1.45 -7.23
N ARG A 188 14.89 -1.82 -7.15
CA ARG A 188 14.37 -3.10 -7.68
C ARG A 188 14.73 -3.33 -9.16
N GLN A 189 14.94 -2.25 -9.89
CA GLN A 189 15.22 -2.26 -11.32
C GLN A 189 16.72 -2.26 -11.62
N THR A 190 17.56 -2.35 -10.59
CA THR A 190 19.02 -2.42 -10.69
C THR A 190 19.53 -3.86 -10.47
N PRO A 191 20.69 -4.23 -11.03
CA PRO A 191 21.30 -5.56 -10.80
C PRO A 191 21.56 -5.89 -9.32
N GLN A 192 21.80 -4.86 -8.50
CA GLN A 192 22.15 -4.97 -7.08
C GLN A 192 20.96 -5.29 -6.18
N TYR A 193 19.73 -5.28 -6.72
CA TYR A 193 18.49 -5.51 -5.97
C TYR A 193 18.56 -6.72 -5.01
N LYS A 194 19.08 -7.86 -5.46
CA LYS A 194 19.08 -9.10 -4.66
C LYS A 194 19.90 -8.96 -3.37
N GLU A 195 21.05 -8.33 -3.45
CA GLU A 195 21.93 -8.08 -2.30
C GLU A 195 21.28 -7.11 -1.31
N VAL A 196 20.72 -6.02 -1.84
CA VAL A 196 19.99 -5.03 -1.05
C VAL A 196 18.80 -5.68 -0.35
N ASN A 197 17.98 -6.44 -1.08
CA ASN A 197 16.80 -7.11 -0.54
C ASN A 197 17.19 -8.09 0.57
N SER A 198 18.21 -8.93 0.38
CA SER A 198 18.63 -9.88 1.42
C SER A 198 19.07 -9.17 2.71
N SER A 199 19.82 -8.08 2.59
CA SER A 199 20.39 -7.37 3.74
C SER A 199 19.35 -6.50 4.45
N VAL A 200 18.57 -5.74 3.68
CA VAL A 200 17.57 -4.83 4.21
C VAL A 200 16.37 -5.61 4.76
N SER A 201 15.96 -6.72 4.14
CA SER A 201 14.89 -7.56 4.67
C SER A 201 15.31 -8.21 5.99
N ALA A 202 16.58 -8.62 6.15
CA ALA A 202 17.06 -9.15 7.42
C ALA A 202 16.88 -8.13 8.56
N ILE A 203 17.36 -6.90 8.38
CA ILE A 203 17.24 -5.84 9.40
C ILE A 203 15.78 -5.39 9.57
N GLY A 204 15.05 -5.26 8.45
CA GLY A 204 13.66 -4.85 8.40
C GLY A 204 12.76 -5.79 9.18
N TYR A 205 12.77 -7.09 8.87
CA TYR A 205 11.94 -8.08 9.54
C TYR A 205 12.41 -8.41 10.96
N SER A 206 13.71 -8.28 11.27
CA SER A 206 14.21 -8.55 12.63
C SER A 206 13.99 -7.40 13.61
N VAL A 207 13.97 -6.14 13.16
CA VAL A 207 13.95 -4.97 14.06
C VAL A 207 12.85 -3.99 13.71
N PHE A 208 12.92 -3.34 12.54
CA PHE A 208 12.06 -2.19 12.25
C PHE A 208 10.59 -2.54 12.12
N ILE A 209 10.26 -3.63 11.44
CA ILE A 209 8.88 -4.05 11.22
C ILE A 209 8.25 -4.49 12.56
N PRO A 210 8.84 -5.40 13.37
CA PRO A 210 8.30 -5.72 14.69
C PRO A 210 8.12 -4.52 15.61
N VAL A 211 9.09 -3.60 15.65
CA VAL A 211 9.00 -2.37 16.45
C VAL A 211 7.85 -1.48 15.98
N PHE A 212 7.67 -1.30 14.68
CA PHE A 212 6.55 -0.55 14.09
C PHE A 212 5.19 -1.15 14.48
N PHE A 213 5.04 -2.47 14.38
CA PHE A 213 3.80 -3.15 14.78
C PHE A 213 3.57 -3.09 16.30
N ALA A 214 4.64 -3.16 17.11
CA ALA A 214 4.55 -3.00 18.55
C ALA A 214 4.10 -1.59 18.94
N ASP A 215 4.64 -0.55 18.29
CA ASP A 215 4.27 0.85 18.51
C ASP A 215 2.78 1.11 18.24
N ILE A 216 2.26 0.59 17.12
CA ILE A 216 0.82 0.64 16.80
C ILE A 216 0.00 -0.06 17.90
N GLY A 217 0.43 -1.25 18.31
CA GLY A 217 -0.26 -2.02 19.35
C GLY A 217 -0.28 -1.31 20.70
N LEU A 218 0.81 -0.66 21.09
CA LEU A 218 0.92 0.12 22.32
C LEU A 218 0.09 1.41 22.29
N SER A 219 -0.09 1.99 21.10
CA SER A 219 -0.94 3.17 20.89
C SER A 219 -2.43 2.85 20.91
N MET A 220 -2.81 1.56 20.86
CA MET A 220 -4.20 1.14 20.83
C MET A 220 -4.80 1.09 22.23
N THR A 221 -6.03 1.62 22.37
CA THR A 221 -6.81 1.53 23.62
C THR A 221 -8.09 0.74 23.39
N PHE A 222 -8.38 -0.20 24.28
CA PHE A 222 -9.58 -1.06 24.16
C PHE A 222 -10.84 -0.40 24.73
N SER A 223 -10.71 0.78 25.35
CA SER A 223 -11.82 1.49 25.99
C SER A 223 -12.88 1.95 24.99
N SER A 224 -12.52 2.26 23.75
CA SER A 224 -13.45 2.66 22.69
C SER A 224 -14.03 1.48 21.90
N VAL A 225 -13.38 0.31 21.91
CA VAL A 225 -13.74 -0.84 21.06
C VAL A 225 -15.15 -1.37 21.33
N ILE A 226 -15.58 -1.42 22.59
CA ILE A 226 -16.93 -1.90 22.93
C ILE A 226 -18.00 -0.91 22.45
N ARG A 227 -17.74 0.39 22.65
CA ARG A 227 -18.64 1.48 22.25
C ARG A 227 -18.78 1.55 20.73
N ASP A 228 -17.68 1.37 20.01
CA ASP A 228 -17.61 1.53 18.56
C ASP A 228 -17.81 0.19 17.82
N SER A 229 -18.31 -0.84 18.51
CA SER A 229 -18.51 -2.18 17.97
C SER A 229 -19.37 -2.20 16.69
N GLY A 230 -20.40 -1.34 16.61
CA GLY A 230 -21.20 -1.18 15.40
C GLY A 230 -20.38 -0.66 14.21
N PHE A 231 -19.53 0.34 14.44
CA PHE A 231 -18.61 0.86 13.41
C PHE A 231 -17.64 -0.23 12.96
N ILE A 232 -16.99 -0.92 13.89
CA ILE A 232 -16.02 -1.99 13.58
C ILE A 232 -16.63 -3.08 12.71
N VAL A 233 -17.83 -3.56 13.05
CA VAL A 233 -18.50 -4.63 12.28
C VAL A 233 -18.86 -4.16 10.88
N VAL A 234 -19.48 -2.98 10.75
CA VAL A 234 -19.88 -2.43 9.44
C VAL A 234 -18.65 -2.19 8.57
N MET A 235 -17.61 -1.57 9.11
CA MET A 235 -16.39 -1.26 8.35
C MET A 235 -15.64 -2.53 7.95
N THR A 236 -15.61 -3.56 8.80
CA THR A 236 -15.03 -4.88 8.45
C THR A 236 -15.76 -5.51 7.28
N ILE A 237 -17.09 -5.54 7.32
CA ILE A 237 -17.91 -6.11 6.25
C ILE A 237 -17.69 -5.33 4.95
N LEU A 238 -17.74 -4.00 5.01
CA LEU A 238 -17.57 -3.15 3.82
C LEU A 238 -16.15 -3.26 3.25
N ALA A 239 -15.11 -3.30 4.10
CA ALA A 239 -13.74 -3.51 3.67
C ALA A 239 -13.61 -4.86 2.94
N ILE A 240 -14.15 -5.95 3.49
CA ILE A 240 -14.10 -7.27 2.84
C ILE A 240 -14.85 -7.24 1.50
N LEU A 241 -16.11 -6.82 1.51
CA LEU A 241 -16.98 -6.88 0.33
C LEU A 241 -16.49 -5.97 -0.79
N SER A 242 -16.10 -4.73 -0.49
CA SER A 242 -15.65 -3.76 -1.51
C SER A 242 -14.45 -4.29 -2.30
N LYS A 243 -13.41 -4.81 -1.62
CA LYS A 243 -12.23 -5.38 -2.28
C LYS A 243 -12.54 -6.71 -2.97
N PHE A 244 -13.33 -7.58 -2.34
CA PHE A 244 -13.69 -8.87 -2.92
C PHE A 244 -14.42 -8.68 -4.26
N TRP A 245 -15.45 -7.84 -4.28
CA TRP A 245 -16.23 -7.58 -5.50
C TRP A 245 -15.43 -6.77 -6.52
N ALA A 246 -14.59 -5.83 -6.09
CA ALA A 246 -13.68 -5.12 -6.99
C ALA A 246 -12.80 -6.09 -7.76
N GLY A 247 -12.07 -6.97 -7.07
CA GLY A 247 -11.16 -7.92 -7.71
C GLY A 247 -11.87 -8.96 -8.55
N LYS A 248 -13.00 -9.47 -8.06
CA LYS A 248 -13.79 -10.47 -8.78
C LYS A 248 -14.36 -9.96 -10.10
N TYR A 249 -15.15 -8.88 -10.05
CA TYR A 249 -15.80 -8.40 -11.26
C TYR A 249 -14.80 -7.79 -12.25
N SER A 250 -13.77 -7.12 -11.75
CA SER A 250 -12.72 -6.57 -12.61
C SER A 250 -11.95 -7.68 -13.34
N SER A 251 -11.72 -8.84 -12.72
CA SER A 251 -11.06 -9.96 -13.42
C SER A 251 -12.00 -10.72 -14.37
N GLU A 252 -13.27 -10.93 -14.00
CA GLU A 252 -14.27 -11.58 -14.86
C GLU A 252 -14.48 -10.81 -16.18
N VAL A 253 -14.47 -9.47 -16.15
CA VAL A 253 -14.56 -8.61 -17.36
C VAL A 253 -13.41 -8.86 -18.35
N PHE A 254 -12.26 -9.33 -17.86
CA PHE A 254 -11.08 -9.64 -18.68
C PHE A 254 -10.97 -11.14 -19.01
N GLY A 255 -12.08 -11.89 -18.92
CA GLY A 255 -12.18 -13.27 -19.38
C GLY A 255 -11.73 -14.33 -18.38
N PHE A 256 -11.65 -13.97 -17.09
CA PHE A 256 -11.41 -14.94 -16.01
C PHE A 256 -12.69 -15.71 -15.72
N THR A 257 -12.56 -16.98 -15.38
CA THR A 257 -13.69 -17.78 -14.91
C THR A 257 -14.20 -17.26 -13.55
N LYS A 258 -15.45 -17.57 -13.19
CA LYS A 258 -16.03 -17.16 -11.90
C LYS A 258 -15.19 -17.62 -10.70
N ASN A 259 -14.53 -18.78 -10.81
CA ASN A 259 -13.67 -19.30 -9.74
C ASN A 259 -12.36 -18.52 -9.66
N GLU A 260 -11.69 -18.27 -10.80
CA GLU A 260 -10.50 -17.42 -10.83
C GLU A 260 -10.81 -16.00 -10.33
N GLY A 261 -11.97 -15.44 -10.69
CA GLY A 261 -12.44 -14.15 -10.20
C GLY A 261 -12.64 -14.13 -8.69
N ASN A 262 -13.23 -15.19 -8.11
CA ASN A 262 -13.34 -15.29 -6.64
C ASN A 262 -11.96 -15.33 -5.96
N ILE A 263 -10.97 -15.99 -6.58
CA ILE A 263 -9.60 -16.04 -6.04
C ILE A 263 -8.94 -14.66 -6.12
N VAL A 264 -9.07 -13.96 -7.25
CA VAL A 264 -8.56 -12.58 -7.38
C VAL A 264 -9.22 -11.67 -6.35
N GLY A 265 -10.55 -11.71 -6.23
CA GLY A 265 -11.29 -10.95 -5.22
C GLY A 265 -10.80 -11.25 -3.80
N ALA A 266 -10.67 -12.54 -3.45
CA ALA A 266 -10.21 -12.95 -2.14
C ALA A 266 -8.76 -12.54 -1.83
N GLY A 267 -7.89 -12.60 -2.86
CA GLY A 267 -6.50 -12.18 -2.77
C GLY A 267 -6.31 -10.69 -2.55
N MET A 268 -7.31 -9.87 -2.88
CA MET A 268 -7.25 -8.42 -2.64
C MET A 268 -7.86 -7.97 -1.30
N ILE A 269 -8.41 -8.89 -0.50
CA ILE A 269 -9.03 -8.56 0.80
C ILE A 269 -7.99 -8.22 1.87
N SER A 270 -6.78 -8.76 1.81
CA SER A 270 -5.85 -8.57 2.92
C SER A 270 -5.49 -7.10 3.11
N ARG A 271 -5.50 -6.63 4.36
CA ARG A 271 -4.95 -5.33 4.75
C ARG A 271 -3.62 -5.61 5.42
N GLY A 272 -2.78 -4.60 5.55
CA GLY A 272 -1.49 -4.84 6.20
C GLY A 272 -0.73 -3.55 6.38
N GLU A 273 0.57 -3.65 6.19
CA GLU A 273 1.55 -2.60 6.49
C GLU A 273 1.14 -1.24 5.92
N VAL A 274 0.69 -1.21 4.65
CA VAL A 274 0.30 0.03 3.96
C VAL A 274 -0.90 0.69 4.63
N ALA A 275 -1.96 -0.07 4.91
CA ALA A 275 -3.17 0.46 5.59
C ALA A 275 -2.83 1.01 6.98
N LEU A 276 -1.97 0.32 7.73
CA LEU A 276 -1.52 0.74 9.06
C LEU A 276 -0.68 2.02 9.00
N ILE A 277 0.23 2.13 8.02
CA ILE A 277 1.04 3.33 7.81
C ILE A 277 0.15 4.52 7.45
N VAL A 278 -0.82 4.33 6.55
CA VAL A 278 -1.78 5.38 6.19
C VAL A 278 -2.59 5.80 7.43
N ALA A 279 -3.09 4.86 8.24
CA ALA A 279 -3.80 5.18 9.48
C ALA A 279 -2.91 5.96 10.47
N GLN A 280 -1.63 5.60 10.59
CA GLN A 280 -0.67 6.30 11.44
C GLN A 280 -0.39 7.73 10.96
N ILE A 281 -0.31 7.94 9.64
CA ILE A 281 -0.19 9.27 9.05
C ILE A 281 -1.47 10.08 9.35
N GLY A 282 -2.64 9.44 9.29
CA GLY A 282 -3.91 10.03 9.65
C GLY A 282 -3.93 10.65 11.04
N ILE A 283 -3.57 9.84 12.04
CA ILE A 283 -3.58 10.29 13.43
C ILE A 283 -2.51 11.36 13.70
N THR A 284 -1.32 11.21 13.11
CA THR A 284 -0.20 12.15 13.29
C THR A 284 -0.52 13.53 12.70
N ASN A 285 -1.27 13.58 11.60
CA ASN A 285 -1.70 14.82 10.97
C ASN A 285 -3.10 15.27 11.43
N HIS A 286 -3.64 14.68 12.50
CA HIS A 286 -4.97 15.00 13.04
C HIS A 286 -6.11 14.95 12.00
N LEU A 287 -6.02 14.02 11.05
CA LEU A 287 -6.98 13.87 9.94
C LEU A 287 -8.28 13.17 10.36
N PHE A 288 -8.28 12.55 11.53
CA PHE A 288 -9.48 12.05 12.18
C PHE A 288 -9.28 11.99 13.70
N PRO A 289 -10.38 11.94 14.47
CA PRO A 289 -10.34 11.87 15.93
C PRO A 289 -9.61 10.64 16.50
N GLU A 290 -8.92 10.78 17.63
CA GLU A 290 -8.11 9.68 18.21
C GLU A 290 -8.95 8.48 18.68
N ASP A 291 -10.23 8.70 18.98
CA ASP A 291 -11.15 7.67 19.46
C ASP A 291 -11.40 6.58 18.41
N ILE A 292 -11.40 6.93 17.11
CA ILE A 292 -11.62 5.98 16.02
C ILE A 292 -10.34 5.27 15.57
N TYR A 293 -9.15 5.76 15.95
CA TYR A 293 -7.87 5.16 15.56
C TYR A 293 -7.82 3.67 15.95
N SER A 294 -8.11 3.36 17.21
CA SER A 294 -8.11 1.98 17.71
C SER A 294 -9.14 1.11 16.96
N SER A 295 -10.31 1.67 16.64
CA SER A 295 -11.34 0.98 15.87
C SER A 295 -10.88 0.65 14.44
N LEU A 296 -10.19 1.58 13.75
CA LEU A 296 -9.64 1.36 12.41
C LEU A 296 -8.55 0.28 12.41
N ILE A 297 -7.62 0.34 13.38
CA ILE A 297 -6.56 -0.67 13.52
C ILE A 297 -7.18 -2.06 13.76
N LEU A 298 -8.24 -2.16 14.58
CA LEU A 298 -8.92 -3.43 14.80
C LEU A 298 -9.56 -3.97 13.52
N VAL A 299 -10.20 -3.13 12.72
CA VAL A 299 -10.75 -3.53 11.41
C VAL A 299 -9.64 -4.03 10.48
N ILE A 300 -8.49 -3.33 10.44
CA ILE A 300 -7.32 -3.78 9.68
C ILE A 300 -6.87 -5.15 10.14
N ILE A 301 -6.67 -5.37 11.44
CA ILE A 301 -6.25 -6.67 11.99
C ILE A 301 -7.26 -7.77 11.65
N VAL A 302 -8.55 -7.53 11.87
CA VAL A 302 -9.61 -8.53 11.62
C VAL A 302 -9.68 -8.89 10.13
N THR A 303 -9.65 -7.92 9.22
CA THR A 303 -9.66 -8.19 7.77
C THR A 303 -8.39 -8.91 7.31
N THR A 304 -7.24 -8.60 7.90
CA THR A 304 -5.96 -9.27 7.69
C THR A 304 -6.03 -10.75 8.09
N VAL A 305 -6.55 -11.05 9.28
CA VAL A 305 -6.68 -12.41 9.80
C VAL A 305 -7.69 -13.23 8.98
N ILE A 306 -8.80 -12.62 8.55
CA ILE A 306 -9.85 -13.32 7.80
C ILE A 306 -9.41 -13.64 6.35
N SER A 307 -8.58 -12.79 5.73
CA SER A 307 -8.24 -12.89 4.31
C SER A 307 -7.64 -14.25 3.89
N PRO A 308 -6.65 -14.83 4.58
CA PRO A 308 -6.11 -16.16 4.26
C PRO A 308 -7.17 -17.27 4.22
N PHE A 309 -8.14 -17.24 5.15
CA PHE A 309 -9.19 -18.26 5.21
C PHE A 309 -10.11 -18.18 3.99
N ILE A 310 -10.50 -16.97 3.59
CA ILE A 310 -11.34 -16.74 2.40
C ILE A 310 -10.59 -17.16 1.13
N LEU A 311 -9.32 -16.75 1.00
CA LEU A 311 -8.51 -17.09 -0.17
C LEU A 311 -8.30 -18.59 -0.30
N ASN A 312 -7.91 -19.27 0.79
CA ASN A 312 -7.71 -20.71 0.79
C ASN A 312 -9.00 -21.50 0.50
N TYR A 313 -10.15 -21.01 0.98
CA TYR A 313 -11.46 -21.59 0.65
C TYR A 313 -11.72 -21.62 -0.87
N PHE A 314 -11.51 -20.49 -1.56
CA PHE A 314 -11.74 -20.42 -3.01
C PHE A 314 -10.70 -21.19 -3.83
N ILE A 315 -9.45 -21.24 -3.38
CA ILE A 315 -8.40 -22.06 -4.00
C ILE A 315 -8.79 -23.54 -3.95
N LYS A 316 -9.14 -24.07 -2.76
CA LYS A 316 -9.55 -25.47 -2.61
C LYS A 316 -10.77 -25.83 -3.47
N LYS A 317 -11.72 -24.91 -3.59
CA LYS A 317 -12.90 -25.09 -4.44
C LYS A 317 -12.55 -25.20 -5.93
N GLN A 318 -11.52 -24.49 -6.40
CA GLN A 318 -11.05 -24.59 -7.77
C GLN A 318 -10.36 -25.93 -8.05
N THR A 319 -9.57 -26.45 -7.11
CA THR A 319 -8.89 -27.75 -7.26
C THR A 319 -9.86 -28.93 -7.33
N GLN A 320 -11.08 -28.77 -6.82
CA GLN A 320 -12.11 -29.81 -6.79
C GLN A 320 -13.07 -29.78 -8.00
N ALA A 321 -12.98 -28.75 -8.86
CA ALA A 321 -13.87 -28.53 -10.01
C ALA A 321 -13.15 -28.79 -11.34
#